data_AF-A0AAV1QJR1-F1
#
_entry.id   AF-A0AAV1QJR1-F1
#
_cell.length_a   1.000
_cell.length_b   1.000
_cell.length_c   1.000
_cell.angle_alpha   90.00
_cell.angle_beta   90.00
_cell.angle_gamma   90.00
#
_symmetry.space_group_name_H-M   'P 1'
#
loop_
_entity.id
_entity.type
_entity.pdbx_description
1 polymer ?
#
loop_
_entity_poly.entity_id
_entity_poly.type
_entity_poly.pdbx_seq_one_letter_code
_entity_poly.pdbx_strand_id
1 'polypeptide(L)'
;SEEDYSDTVSASSSTASSSEDKKCKRVTNPDQAVSRYKKILRLFNRGRTMSAAFKCVGVDWNTVVVTAPIVELFIVAPSKYKELLKSHNSQVKLSEFATKCATSVQEVSGKLLPLKTMSAIML
;
A
#
# COMPACT_ATOMS: atom_id res chain seq x y z
N SER A 1 2.48 23.29 -33.55
CA SER A 1 2.53 21.98 -34.19
C SER A 1 3.35 21.06 -33.34
N GLU A 2 2.70 20.26 -32.49
CA GLU A 2 1.82 19.09 -32.78
C GLU A 2 2.70 17.83 -32.65
N GLU A 3 2.52 17.03 -31.59
CA GLU A 3 1.51 15.97 -31.35
C GLU A 3 1.91 14.62 -32.01
N ASP A 4 2.27 13.62 -31.17
CA ASP A 4 2.24 12.15 -31.36
C ASP A 4 2.96 11.49 -30.15
N TYR A 5 2.54 10.45 -29.42
CA TYR A 5 1.33 9.60 -29.32
C TYR A 5 1.34 8.18 -29.95
N SER A 6 1.35 7.15 -29.07
CA SER A 6 1.15 5.69 -29.33
C SER A 6 2.14 4.98 -30.29
N ASP A 7 2.39 3.67 -30.26
CA ASP A 7 1.81 2.52 -29.52
C ASP A 7 2.92 1.56 -29.02
N THR A 8 2.91 1.04 -27.79
CA THR A 8 2.36 -0.27 -27.34
C THR A 8 2.46 -1.49 -28.29
N VAL A 9 3.21 -2.53 -27.90
CA VAL A 9 2.70 -3.88 -27.52
C VAL A 9 3.79 -4.78 -26.89
N SER A 10 3.35 -5.65 -25.97
CA SER A 10 3.84 -7.01 -25.64
C SER A 10 5.26 -7.44 -26.06
N ALA A 11 6.14 -7.93 -25.18
CA ALA A 11 5.83 -9.03 -24.27
C ALA A 11 6.81 -9.13 -23.08
N SER A 12 6.30 -9.52 -21.91
CA SER A 12 7.11 -10.04 -20.80
C SER A 12 6.28 -11.00 -19.95
N SER A 13 5.84 -12.09 -20.59
CA SER A 13 5.36 -13.27 -19.90
C SER A 13 6.56 -14.01 -19.29
N SER A 14 6.89 -13.70 -18.04
CA SER A 14 7.82 -14.50 -17.25
C SER A 14 7.09 -15.17 -16.09
N THR A 15 6.55 -16.34 -16.40
CA THR A 15 6.11 -17.33 -15.41
C THR A 15 7.31 -17.80 -14.58
N ALA A 16 7.31 -17.51 -13.28
CA ALA A 16 8.23 -18.13 -12.33
C ALA A 16 7.52 -18.35 -10.98
N SER A 17 6.85 -19.49 -10.86
CA SER A 17 6.51 -20.08 -9.58
C SER A 17 7.80 -20.55 -8.90
N SER A 18 8.43 -19.68 -8.11
CA SER A 18 9.56 -20.03 -7.26
C SER A 18 9.17 -19.93 -5.78
N SER A 19 9.15 -21.10 -5.14
CA SER A 19 8.93 -21.32 -3.71
C SER A 19 10.16 -21.01 -2.88
N GLU A 20 10.82 -19.88 -3.13
CA GLU A 20 11.77 -19.32 -2.17
C GLU A 20 11.03 -18.92 -0.89
N ASP A 21 11.60 -19.30 0.25
CA ASP A 21 11.34 -18.69 1.55
C ASP A 21 11.59 -17.18 1.47
N LYS A 22 10.55 -16.43 1.12
CA LYS A 22 10.55 -14.97 1.01
C LYS A 22 10.64 -14.38 2.42
N LYS A 23 11.86 -14.43 2.97
CA LYS A 23 12.26 -13.85 4.25
C LYS A 23 11.57 -12.50 4.40
N CYS A 24 10.74 -12.35 5.43
CA CYS A 24 9.94 -11.15 5.67
C CYS A 24 10.82 -9.90 5.76
N LYS A 25 11.04 -9.24 4.62
CA LYS A 25 11.85 -8.02 4.54
C LYS A 25 11.09 -6.93 5.29
N ARG A 26 11.59 -6.50 6.46
CA ARG A 26 10.97 -5.44 7.28
C ARG A 26 10.56 -4.25 6.41
N VAL A 27 9.35 -3.75 6.60
CA VAL A 27 8.90 -2.49 5.98
C VAL A 27 9.64 -1.37 6.69
N THR A 28 10.48 -0.62 5.97
CA THR A 28 11.25 0.49 6.55
C THR A 28 10.70 1.86 6.18
N ASN A 29 10.10 1.99 4.98
CA ASN A 29 9.71 3.28 4.40
C ASN A 29 8.21 3.27 4.00
N PRO A 30 7.52 4.44 3.97
CA PRO A 30 6.11 4.52 3.59
C PRO A 30 5.78 3.93 2.21
N ASP A 31 6.64 4.15 1.20
CA ASP A 31 6.44 3.60 -0.15
C ASP A 31 6.45 2.07 -0.18
N GLN A 32 7.20 1.42 0.72
CA GLN A 32 7.21 -0.04 0.82
C GLN A 32 5.88 -0.59 1.37
N ALA A 33 5.20 0.14 2.26
CA ALA A 33 3.86 -0.21 2.73
C ALA A 33 2.86 -0.14 1.57
N VAL A 34 2.81 1.00 0.87
CA VAL A 34 1.93 1.22 -0.30
C VAL A 34 2.20 0.18 -1.40
N SER A 35 3.47 -0.09 -1.73
CA SER A 35 3.87 -1.08 -2.74
C SER A 35 3.42 -2.51 -2.38
N ARG A 36 3.53 -2.90 -1.09
CA ARG A 36 3.05 -4.21 -0.62
C ARG A 36 1.54 -4.32 -0.64
N TYR A 37 0.82 -3.31 -0.18
CA TYR A 37 -0.65 -3.30 -0.22
C TYR A 37 -1.16 -3.41 -1.67
N LYS A 38 -0.54 -2.69 -2.62
CA LYS A 38 -0.80 -2.85 -4.07
C LYS A 38 -0.48 -4.25 -4.61
N LYS A 39 0.38 -5.05 -3.97
CA LYS A 39 0.60 -6.47 -4.32
C LYS A 39 -0.45 -7.38 -3.70
N ILE A 40 -0.81 -7.15 -2.44
CA ILE A 40 -1.87 -7.87 -1.72
C ILE A 40 -3.20 -7.75 -2.47
N LEU A 41 -3.64 -6.52 -2.80
CA LEU A 41 -4.86 -6.27 -3.58
C LEU A 41 -4.84 -6.99 -4.95
N ARG A 42 -3.70 -6.97 -5.66
CA ARG A 42 -3.55 -7.68 -6.94
C ARG A 42 -3.66 -9.20 -6.82
N LEU A 43 -3.29 -9.78 -5.68
CA LEU A 43 -3.48 -11.21 -5.42
C LEU A 43 -4.92 -11.53 -5.03
N PHE A 44 -5.55 -10.65 -4.25
CA PHE A 44 -6.97 -10.78 -3.87
C PHE A 44 -7.90 -10.72 -5.08
N ASN A 45 -7.70 -9.72 -5.95
CA ASN A 45 -8.45 -9.58 -7.21
C ASN A 45 -8.21 -10.75 -8.20
N ARG A 46 -7.25 -11.64 -7.92
CA ARG A 46 -7.00 -12.91 -8.64
C ARG A 46 -7.59 -14.12 -7.91
N GLY A 47 -8.55 -13.93 -7.00
CA GLY A 47 -9.27 -14.97 -6.29
C GLY A 47 -8.53 -15.60 -5.09
N ARG A 48 -7.42 -15.02 -4.62
CA ARG A 48 -6.74 -15.50 -3.40
C ARG A 48 -7.36 -14.86 -2.16
N THR A 49 -7.47 -15.60 -1.06
CA THR A 49 -7.86 -15.02 0.24
C THR A 49 -6.83 -14.01 0.74
N MET A 50 -7.24 -13.06 1.59
CA MET A 50 -6.34 -12.11 2.26
C MET A 50 -5.14 -12.82 2.91
N SER A 51 -5.39 -13.84 3.72
CA SER A 51 -4.35 -14.62 4.40
C SER A 51 -3.37 -15.30 3.43
N ALA A 52 -3.83 -15.78 2.27
CA ALA A 52 -2.96 -16.33 1.23
C ALA A 52 -2.15 -15.23 0.51
N ALA A 53 -2.74 -14.05 0.31
CA ALA A 53 -2.05 -12.89 -0.26
C ALA A 53 -0.95 -12.35 0.68
N PHE A 54 -1.23 -12.21 1.99
CA PHE A 54 -0.24 -11.79 2.99
C PHE A 54 0.96 -12.75 3.06
N LYS A 55 0.70 -14.07 3.14
CA LYS A 55 1.75 -15.11 3.07
C LYS A 55 2.57 -15.03 1.78
N CYS A 56 1.92 -14.85 0.63
CA CYS A 56 2.59 -14.77 -0.67
C CYS A 56 3.49 -13.51 -0.83
N VAL A 57 3.09 -12.37 -0.24
CA VAL A 57 3.87 -11.13 -0.26
C VAL A 57 4.93 -11.06 0.86
N GLY A 58 4.88 -11.99 1.82
CA GLY A 58 5.78 -12.02 2.98
C GLY A 58 5.53 -10.84 3.92
N VAL A 59 4.27 -10.65 4.31
CA VAL A 59 3.83 -9.58 5.22
C VAL A 59 3.08 -10.20 6.39
N ASP A 60 3.45 -9.79 7.60
CA ASP A 60 2.74 -10.14 8.81
C ASP A 60 1.49 -9.26 9.00
N TRP A 61 0.45 -9.82 9.62
CA TRP A 61 -0.83 -9.14 9.85
C TRP A 61 -0.68 -7.84 10.64
N ASN A 62 0.11 -7.85 11.72
CA ASN A 62 0.36 -6.65 12.53
C ASN A 62 1.07 -5.56 11.70
N THR A 63 1.91 -5.96 10.74
CA THR A 63 2.52 -5.00 9.80
C THR A 63 1.48 -4.38 8.87
N VAL A 64 0.49 -5.15 8.39
CA VAL A 64 -0.62 -4.62 7.58
C VAL A 64 -1.46 -3.63 8.39
N VAL A 65 -1.85 -4.01 9.62
CA VAL A 65 -2.64 -3.16 10.52
C VAL A 65 -1.91 -1.86 10.86
N VAL A 66 -0.66 -1.93 11.33
CA VAL A 66 0.13 -0.75 11.72
C VAL A 66 0.40 0.19 10.53
N THR A 67 0.51 -0.33 9.31
CA THR A 67 0.74 0.49 8.11
C THR A 67 -0.53 0.84 7.33
N ALA A 68 -1.70 0.36 7.73
CA ALA A 68 -2.97 0.65 7.05
C ALA A 68 -3.25 2.16 6.91
N PRO A 69 -3.05 3.03 7.94
CA PRO A 69 -3.32 4.47 7.80
C PRO A 69 -2.45 5.17 6.75
N ILE A 70 -1.23 4.66 6.50
CA ILE A 70 -0.32 5.16 5.45
C ILE A 70 -0.96 4.94 4.07
N VAL A 71 -1.51 3.75 3.87
CA VAL A 71 -2.11 3.35 2.59
C VAL A 71 -3.51 3.95 2.42
N GLU A 72 -4.27 4.04 3.51
CA GLU A 72 -5.55 4.73 3.53
C GLU A 72 -5.36 6.19 3.11
N LEU A 73 -4.46 6.96 3.74
CA LEU A 73 -4.19 8.35 3.32
C LEU A 73 -3.72 8.44 1.86
N PHE A 74 -2.89 7.51 1.40
CA PHE A 74 -2.47 7.44 0.00
C PHE A 74 -3.65 7.28 -0.97
N ILE A 75 -4.73 6.59 -0.55
CA ILE A 75 -5.95 6.39 -1.35
C ILE A 75 -6.91 7.58 -1.20
N VAL A 76 -7.21 8.03 0.03
CA VAL A 76 -8.22 9.08 0.29
C VAL A 76 -7.73 10.46 -0.17
N ALA A 77 -6.47 10.79 0.15
CA ALA A 77 -5.90 12.11 -0.06
C ALA A 77 -4.44 12.02 -0.57
N PRO A 78 -4.23 11.59 -1.84
CA PRO A 78 -2.89 11.45 -2.42
C PRO A 78 -2.03 12.71 -2.31
N SER A 79 -2.64 13.91 -2.38
CA SER A 79 -1.96 15.19 -2.19
C SER A 79 -1.45 15.36 -0.77
N LYS A 80 -2.26 15.06 0.25
CA LYS A 80 -1.87 15.16 1.67
C LYS A 80 -0.81 14.11 2.03
N TYR A 81 -0.93 12.91 1.47
CA TYR A 81 0.12 11.89 1.56
C TYR A 81 1.46 12.40 1.01
N LYS A 82 1.48 13.05 -0.16
CA LYS A 82 2.70 13.63 -0.76
C LYS A 82 3.29 14.75 0.09
N GLU A 83 2.47 15.59 0.72
CA GLU A 83 2.94 16.62 1.67
C GLU A 83 3.64 15.99 2.89
N LEU A 84 3.01 15.01 3.54
CA LEU A 84 3.62 14.31 4.67
C LEU A 84 4.89 13.56 4.25
N LEU A 85 4.89 12.92 3.08
CA LEU A 85 6.07 12.18 2.59
C LEU A 85 7.26 13.12 2.33
N LYS A 86 7.03 14.36 1.84
CA LYS A 86 8.08 15.38 1.69
C LYS A 86 8.71 15.81 3.02
N SER A 87 7.96 15.79 4.12
CA SER A 87 8.48 16.12 5.46
C SER A 87 9.03 14.90 6.22
N HIS A 88 8.96 13.70 5.64
CA HIS A 88 9.43 12.46 6.25
C HIS A 88 10.95 12.26 6.05
N ASN A 89 11.72 12.49 7.11
CA ASN A 89 13.13 12.11 7.19
C ASN A 89 13.27 10.60 7.55
N SER A 90 14.25 9.91 6.98
CA SER A 90 14.67 8.54 7.33
C SER A 90 14.91 8.25 8.83
N GLN A 91 15.12 9.28 9.65
CA GLN A 91 15.26 9.15 11.10
C GLN A 91 13.90 8.98 11.82
N VAL A 92 12.79 9.35 11.19
CA VAL A 92 11.44 9.20 11.74
C VAL A 92 11.02 7.73 11.67
N LYS A 93 10.45 7.20 12.76
CA LYS A 93 9.95 5.81 12.77
C LYS A 93 8.72 5.70 11.88
N LEU A 94 8.64 4.63 11.08
CA LEU A 94 7.49 4.35 10.21
C LEU A 94 6.14 4.34 10.97
N SER A 95 6.14 3.91 12.23
CA SER A 95 4.96 3.95 13.11
C SER A 95 4.49 5.38 13.43
N GLU A 96 5.42 6.33 13.62
CA GLU A 96 5.10 7.73 13.86
C GLU A 96 4.53 8.39 12.59
N PHE A 97 5.06 8.02 11.42
CA PHE A 97 4.47 8.42 10.14
C PHE A 97 3.06 7.84 9.95
N ALA A 98 2.83 6.58 10.35
CA ALA A 98 1.50 5.98 10.34
C ALA A 98 0.52 6.72 11.25
N THR A 99 0.93 7.11 12.46
CA THR A 99 0.09 7.93 13.37
C THR A 99 -0.26 9.28 12.74
N LYS A 100 0.72 9.99 12.16
CA LYS A 100 0.46 11.26 11.43
C LYS A 100 -0.52 11.05 10.27
N CYS A 101 -0.38 9.95 9.53
CA CYS A 101 -1.34 9.61 8.47
C CYS A 101 -2.74 9.34 9.03
N ALA A 102 -2.87 8.62 10.15
CA ALA A 102 -4.16 8.37 10.80
C ALA A 102 -4.88 9.66 11.22
N THR A 103 -4.15 10.63 11.78
CA THR A 103 -4.69 11.96 12.11
C THR A 103 -5.17 12.70 10.86
N SER A 104 -4.39 12.72 9.78
CA SER A 104 -4.83 13.33 8.51
C SER A 104 -5.99 12.58 7.84
N VAL A 105 -6.10 11.26 7.98
CA VAL A 105 -7.27 10.49 7.54
C VAL A 105 -8.51 10.90 8.33
N GLN A 106 -8.40 11.11 9.65
CA GLN A 106 -9.53 11.60 10.46
C GLN A 106 -9.96 13.02 10.07
N GLU A 107 -9.02 13.92 9.77
CA GLU A 107 -9.30 15.28 9.31
C GLU A 107 -10.05 15.30 7.96
N VAL A 108 -9.69 14.39 7.04
CA VAL A 108 -10.32 14.27 5.72
C VAL A 108 -11.66 13.48 5.80
N SER A 109 -11.69 12.35 6.52
CA SER A 109 -12.89 11.50 6.65
C SER A 109 -13.93 12.08 7.62
N GLY A 110 -13.57 13.02 8.48
CA GLY A 110 -14.53 13.87 9.21
C GLY A 110 -15.45 14.67 8.27
N LYS A 111 -15.10 14.77 6.98
CA LYS A 111 -15.90 15.40 5.91
C LYS A 111 -16.46 14.36 4.91
N LEU A 112 -16.14 13.07 5.07
CA LEU A 112 -16.61 12.00 4.18
C LEU A 112 -16.64 10.62 4.89
N LEU A 113 -17.86 10.14 5.13
CA LEU A 113 -18.15 8.79 5.63
C LEU A 113 -17.84 7.72 4.54
N PRO A 114 -17.61 6.44 4.89
CA PRO A 114 -16.46 6.02 5.69
C PRO A 114 -15.69 4.87 4.99
N LEU A 115 -14.37 5.00 4.80
CA LEU A 115 -13.53 3.93 4.22
C LEU A 115 -13.23 2.73 5.14
N LYS A 116 -14.03 2.54 6.20
CA LYS A 116 -14.02 1.33 7.05
C LYS A 116 -14.19 0.04 6.22
N THR A 117 -14.75 0.10 5.01
CA THR A 117 -14.87 -1.06 4.11
C THR A 117 -13.51 -1.65 3.73
N MET A 118 -12.45 -0.84 3.57
CA MET A 118 -11.12 -1.37 3.21
C MET A 118 -10.41 -2.02 4.39
N SER A 119 -10.62 -1.56 5.63
CA SER A 119 -10.14 -2.30 6.81
C SER A 119 -11.00 -3.53 7.08
N ALA A 120 -12.33 -3.48 6.92
CA ALA A 120 -13.24 -4.61 7.10
C ALA A 120 -13.19 -5.68 5.98
N ILE A 121 -12.56 -5.40 4.84
CA ILE A 121 -12.22 -6.41 3.82
C ILE A 121 -10.83 -7.03 4.11
N MET A 122 -9.98 -6.36 4.89
CA MET A 122 -8.63 -6.81 5.24
C MET A 122 -8.50 -7.40 6.66
N LEU A 123 -9.51 -7.23 7.51
CA LEU A 123 -9.63 -7.76 8.87
C LEU A 123 -10.66 -8.91 8.92
#